data_AF-A0A2V8MHS7-F1
#
_entry.id   AF-A0A2V8MHS7-F1
#
_cell.length_a   1.000
_cell.length_b   1.000
_cell.length_c   1.000
_cell.angle_alpha   90.00
_cell.angle_beta   90.00
_cell.angle_gamma   90.00
#
_symmetry.space_group_name_H-M   'P 1'
#
loop_
_entity.id
_entity.type
_entity.pdbx_description
1 polymer ?
#
loop_
_entity_poly.entity_id
_entity_poly.type
_entity_poly.pdbx_seq_one_letter_code
_entity_poly.pdbx_strand_id
1 'polypeptide(L)'
;MPFWSPDGRSIGFFNFADGKLERLDISGGAPQVLAPAANPRGGSWGSDGTILFVPAPSSPIFKVPASGGTPSPWKPGDPMPVSFEAPVFLPDGKHFLYWAFHAEPEKQGLYVGSLESPDVKRIPGVGSKGEYVNGYLFYCKGPDLFAQKFDVSKFELQGEARRIASDVGLNYGDVDNRAFTIAAGGTLAVSSQSSLAASQLTWFDRSGKQLDRAGDPGSYFGVAAAPDYKKVIMERLDPQSGASGAWLLEFSTGITSKLKVINNTPVWAGSDRIVYIAEDGSMQALDINSGKNQTLLASSSDELSGAFLQSVSPDGRFLVWTKSSSGQSDPWIVPLDGSKKPARFLDTPSNEFRAEISPDGHWIAYVSNESGRDEVLVDSFPQPGQRKRVSSEGGAFPEWRQDGRELYYLAPSSGSHSKLMVVRVETGATFSASRPEFLFEPPALSDNPRRGQYVPFGNGDRFLMNVTVQETKPRTITLVLNWPALLK
;
A
#
# COMPACT_ATOMS: atom_id res chain seq x y z
N MET A 1 -0.88 -1.36 -14.86
CA MET A 1 -0.42 -0.15 -15.60
C MET A 1 0.17 -0.58 -16.94
N PRO A 2 -0.65 -0.73 -17.98
CA PRO A 2 -0.13 -0.93 -19.33
C PRO A 2 0.35 0.41 -19.92
N PHE A 3 1.30 0.35 -20.85
CA PHE A 3 1.78 1.49 -21.62
C PHE A 3 2.08 1.06 -23.07
N TRP A 4 1.80 1.94 -24.02
CA TRP A 4 1.91 1.64 -25.44
C TRP A 4 3.33 1.85 -25.97
N SER A 5 3.71 1.05 -26.96
CA SER A 5 4.82 1.42 -27.83
C SER A 5 4.49 2.70 -28.59
N PRO A 6 5.48 3.54 -28.93
CA PRO A 6 5.22 4.81 -29.64
C PRO A 6 4.52 4.64 -31.00
N ASP A 7 4.66 3.49 -31.64
CA ASP A 7 4.00 3.13 -32.90
C ASP A 7 2.62 2.48 -32.72
N GLY A 8 2.18 2.24 -31.48
CA GLY A 8 0.90 1.63 -31.14
C GLY A 8 0.78 0.14 -31.49
N ARG A 9 1.89 -0.53 -31.84
CA ARG A 9 1.87 -1.95 -32.27
C ARG A 9 2.06 -2.94 -31.13
N SER A 10 2.47 -2.49 -29.96
CA SER A 10 2.75 -3.33 -28.81
C SER A 10 2.35 -2.63 -27.50
N ILE A 11 2.12 -3.44 -26.47
CA ILE A 11 1.83 -3.00 -25.11
C ILE A 11 2.89 -3.57 -24.17
N GLY A 12 3.53 -2.71 -23.38
CA GLY A 12 4.23 -3.11 -22.16
C GLY A 12 3.24 -3.16 -21.00
N PHE A 13 3.28 -4.22 -20.19
CA PHE A 13 2.40 -4.37 -19.03
C PHE A 13 3.08 -5.15 -17.91
N PHE A 14 2.53 -5.02 -16.70
CA PHE A 14 3.03 -5.73 -15.54
C PHE A 14 2.09 -6.88 -15.18
N ASN A 15 2.62 -8.09 -15.18
CA ASN A 15 1.95 -9.29 -14.73
C ASN A 15 2.17 -9.43 -13.22
N PHE A 16 1.16 -9.08 -12.42
CA PHE A 16 1.23 -9.13 -10.96
C PHE A 16 1.24 -10.56 -10.39
N ALA A 17 0.73 -11.55 -11.14
CA ALA A 17 0.74 -12.94 -10.68
C ALA A 17 2.16 -13.51 -10.65
N ASP A 18 2.95 -13.21 -11.69
CA ASP A 18 4.33 -13.69 -11.81
C ASP A 18 5.38 -12.64 -11.43
N GLY A 19 4.94 -11.42 -11.07
CA GLY A 19 5.79 -10.31 -10.68
C GLY A 19 6.76 -9.85 -11.78
N LYS A 20 6.28 -9.72 -13.02
CA LYS A 20 7.11 -9.45 -14.21
C LYS A 20 6.61 -8.27 -15.04
N LEU A 21 7.55 -7.57 -15.66
CA LEU A 21 7.31 -6.70 -16.80
C LEU A 21 7.34 -7.54 -18.08
N GLU A 22 6.29 -7.42 -18.88
CA GLU A 22 6.08 -8.17 -20.11
C GLU A 22 5.69 -7.25 -21.26
N ARG A 23 5.92 -7.72 -22.48
CA ARG A 23 5.54 -7.08 -23.74
C ARG A 23 4.61 -7.99 -24.53
N LEU A 24 3.54 -7.44 -25.07
CA LEU A 24 2.65 -8.13 -25.99
C LEU A 24 2.52 -7.34 -27.29
N ASP A 25 2.70 -8.01 -28.42
CA ASP A 25 2.46 -7.42 -29.74
C ASP A 25 0.97 -7.56 -30.10
N ILE A 26 0.35 -6.50 -30.62
CA ILE A 26 -1.10 -6.45 -30.90
C ILE A 26 -1.52 -7.43 -31.98
N SER A 27 -0.60 -7.83 -32.87
CA SER A 27 -0.82 -8.92 -33.82
C SER A 27 -1.08 -10.28 -33.16
N GLY A 28 -0.91 -10.38 -31.85
CA GLY A 28 -1.05 -11.60 -31.06
C GLY A 28 0.30 -12.30 -30.82
N GLY A 29 0.26 -13.38 -30.03
CA GLY A 29 1.43 -14.13 -29.59
C GLY A 29 1.47 -14.28 -28.07
N ALA A 30 2.43 -15.06 -27.59
CA ALA A 30 2.70 -15.14 -26.15
C ALA A 30 3.44 -13.86 -25.69
N PRO A 31 3.11 -13.33 -24.50
CA PRO A 31 3.87 -12.22 -23.94
C PRO A 31 5.36 -12.54 -23.78
N GLN A 32 6.21 -11.59 -24.14
CA GLN A 32 7.65 -11.66 -23.92
C GLN A 32 7.99 -11.07 -22.54
N VAL A 33 8.62 -11.85 -21.68
CA VAL A 33 9.15 -11.35 -20.40
C VAL A 33 10.37 -10.46 -20.64
N LEU A 34 10.37 -9.27 -20.05
CA LEU A 34 11.45 -8.30 -20.16
C LEU A 34 12.27 -8.18 -18.86
N ALA A 35 11.60 -8.16 -17.70
CA ALA A 35 12.27 -7.97 -16.41
C ALA A 35 11.42 -8.44 -15.23
N PRO A 36 12.03 -8.77 -14.07
CA PRO A 36 11.32 -8.84 -12.80
C PRO A 36 10.76 -7.46 -12.40
N ALA A 37 9.51 -7.42 -11.97
CA ALA A 37 8.81 -6.23 -11.50
C ALA A 37 7.63 -6.64 -10.61
N ALA A 38 7.93 -7.03 -9.36
CA ALA A 38 6.94 -7.62 -8.44
C ALA A 38 5.90 -6.61 -7.92
N ASN A 39 6.27 -5.34 -7.78
CA ASN A 39 5.38 -4.31 -7.23
C ASN A 39 5.62 -2.95 -7.91
N PRO A 40 5.32 -2.86 -9.22
CA PRO A 40 5.79 -1.76 -10.05
C PRO A 40 5.15 -0.42 -9.72
N ARG A 41 5.80 0.68 -10.12
CA ARG A 41 5.28 2.07 -10.03
C ARG A 41 5.12 2.77 -11.37
N GLY A 42 5.11 2.01 -12.45
CA GLY A 42 4.80 2.50 -13.79
C GLY A 42 5.91 2.19 -14.78
N GLY A 43 5.63 2.45 -16.05
CA GLY A 43 6.59 2.31 -17.12
C GLY A 43 6.21 3.15 -18.34
N SER A 44 7.20 3.43 -19.18
CA SER A 44 7.04 4.19 -20.42
C SER A 44 7.98 3.67 -21.48
N TRP A 45 7.57 3.77 -22.73
CA TRP A 45 8.28 3.27 -23.89
C TRP A 45 8.77 4.42 -24.77
N GLY A 46 10.08 4.51 -24.97
CA GLY A 46 10.75 5.52 -25.78
C GLY A 46 10.74 5.16 -27.27
N SER A 47 10.90 6.18 -28.12
CA SER A 47 10.92 6.02 -29.59
C SER A 47 12.10 5.20 -30.11
N ASP A 48 13.16 5.06 -29.32
CA ASP A 48 14.34 4.24 -29.62
C ASP A 48 14.16 2.76 -29.23
N GLY A 49 13.00 2.40 -28.67
CA GLY A 49 12.73 1.06 -28.17
C GLY A 49 13.19 0.81 -26.72
N THR A 50 13.71 1.82 -26.01
CA THR A 50 14.02 1.72 -24.59
C THR A 50 12.73 1.77 -23.76
N ILE A 51 12.61 0.88 -22.77
CA ILE A 51 11.54 0.90 -21.77
C ILE A 51 12.11 1.35 -20.43
N LEU A 52 11.49 2.37 -19.84
CA LEU A 52 11.69 2.77 -18.45
C LEU A 52 10.63 2.12 -17.59
N PHE A 53 11.00 1.64 -16.41
CA PHE A 53 10.05 1.09 -15.45
C PHE A 53 10.59 1.17 -14.01
N VAL A 54 9.69 1.21 -13.04
CA VAL A 54 10.04 1.10 -11.62
C VAL A 54 9.55 -0.26 -11.13
N PRO A 55 10.42 -1.21 -10.73
CA PRO A 55 10.02 -2.58 -10.42
C PRO A 55 9.42 -2.78 -9.01
N ALA A 56 9.75 -1.91 -8.06
CA ALA A 56 9.30 -1.98 -6.67
C ALA A 56 9.32 -0.58 -5.99
N PRO A 57 8.60 -0.37 -4.87
CA PRO A 57 8.39 0.95 -4.24
C PRO A 57 9.67 1.68 -3.79
N SER A 58 10.78 0.98 -3.59
CA SER A 58 12.08 1.54 -3.18
C SER A 58 13.20 1.24 -4.20
N SER A 59 12.82 0.90 -5.43
CA SER A 59 13.76 0.71 -6.54
C SER A 59 13.99 2.00 -7.32
N PRO A 60 15.19 2.18 -7.91
CA PRO A 60 15.39 3.22 -8.92
C PRO A 60 14.54 2.92 -10.16
N ILE A 61 14.48 3.89 -11.08
CA ILE A 61 13.99 3.64 -12.43
C ILE A 61 14.99 2.71 -13.14
N PHE A 62 14.51 1.63 -13.72
CA PHE A 62 15.28 0.73 -14.58
C PHE A 62 15.02 1.00 -16.06
N LYS A 63 16.01 0.65 -16.87
CA LYS A 63 16.00 0.71 -18.32
C LYS A 63 16.19 -0.69 -18.89
N VAL A 64 15.38 -1.07 -19.87
CA VAL A 64 15.52 -2.33 -20.61
C VAL A 64 15.13 -2.14 -22.08
N PRO A 65 15.84 -2.74 -23.04
CA PRO A 65 15.37 -2.73 -24.43
C PRO A 65 14.05 -3.48 -24.57
N ALA A 66 13.14 -2.99 -25.40
CA ALA A 66 11.87 -3.66 -25.66
C ALA A 66 12.02 -5.01 -26.36
N SER A 67 13.16 -5.26 -27.02
CA SER A 67 13.54 -6.57 -27.57
C SER A 67 13.97 -7.59 -26.51
N GLY A 68 14.09 -7.17 -25.24
CA GLY A 68 14.66 -7.95 -24.15
C GLY A 68 16.15 -7.68 -23.96
N GLY A 69 16.69 -8.12 -22.82
CA GLY A 69 18.08 -7.89 -22.42
C GLY A 69 18.19 -7.77 -20.90
N THR A 70 19.39 -7.45 -20.42
CA THR A 70 19.62 -7.23 -18.99
C THR A 70 19.14 -5.83 -18.57
N PRO A 71 18.17 -5.71 -17.64
CA PRO A 71 17.76 -4.41 -17.12
C PRO A 71 18.91 -3.73 -16.37
N SER A 72 19.02 -2.41 -16.50
CA SER A 72 20.03 -1.62 -15.81
C SER A 72 19.40 -0.41 -15.11
N PRO A 73 19.88 -0.01 -13.92
CA PRO A 73 19.33 1.14 -13.22
C PRO A 73 19.72 2.45 -13.92
N TRP A 74 18.78 3.38 -14.02
CA TRP A 74 19.06 4.79 -14.23
C TRP A 74 19.49 5.43 -12.91
N LYS A 75 20.47 6.32 -12.96
CA LYS A 75 21.07 6.96 -11.79
C LYS A 75 20.97 8.48 -11.92
N PRO A 76 20.07 9.15 -11.18
CA PRO A 76 20.07 10.61 -11.09
C PRO A 76 21.28 11.10 -10.31
N GLY A 77 21.60 12.38 -10.48
CA GLY A 77 22.44 13.14 -9.57
C GLY A 77 21.71 13.51 -8.28
N ASP A 78 22.38 14.26 -7.41
CA ASP A 78 21.81 14.70 -6.14
C ASP A 78 20.73 15.79 -6.32
N PRO A 79 19.69 15.80 -5.47
CA PRO A 79 19.42 14.85 -4.38
C PRO A 79 18.81 13.54 -4.90
N MET A 80 19.26 12.40 -4.37
CA MET A 80 18.65 11.10 -4.66
C MET A 80 17.26 10.97 -4.00
N PRO A 81 16.20 10.63 -4.76
CA PRO A 81 14.89 10.29 -4.19
C PRO A 81 14.90 8.99 -3.39
N VAL A 82 14.00 8.88 -2.41
CA VAL A 82 13.71 7.64 -1.66
C VAL A 82 12.94 6.66 -2.56
N SER A 83 12.06 7.17 -3.42
CA SER A 83 11.35 6.40 -4.43
C SER A 83 10.98 7.21 -5.67
N PHE A 84 10.69 6.49 -6.75
CA PHE A 84 10.38 7.02 -8.07
C PHE A 84 9.07 6.44 -8.55
N GLU A 85 8.25 7.23 -9.23
CA GLU A 85 7.00 6.75 -9.81
C GLU A 85 6.69 7.34 -11.19
N ALA A 86 5.86 6.61 -11.92
CA ALA A 86 5.23 7.00 -13.17
C ALA A 86 6.19 7.69 -14.17
N PRO A 87 7.27 7.01 -14.61
CA PRO A 87 8.13 7.59 -15.63
C PRO A 87 7.35 7.77 -16.94
N VAL A 88 7.56 8.89 -17.64
CA VAL A 88 6.93 9.20 -18.93
C VAL A 88 7.95 9.85 -19.86
N PHE A 89 8.23 9.22 -21.00
CA PHE A 89 9.16 9.78 -21.99
C PHE A 89 8.67 11.12 -22.56
N LEU A 90 9.60 12.05 -22.75
CA LEU A 90 9.40 13.25 -23.54
C LEU A 90 9.68 12.97 -25.03
N PRO A 91 9.21 13.84 -25.95
CA PRO A 91 9.25 13.58 -27.39
C PRO A 91 10.64 13.41 -28.00
N ASP A 92 11.69 13.87 -27.32
CA ASP A 92 13.07 13.74 -27.82
C ASP A 92 13.66 12.33 -27.62
N GLY A 93 12.95 11.45 -26.89
CA GLY A 93 13.39 10.09 -26.58
C GLY A 93 14.57 10.01 -25.61
N LYS A 94 15.06 11.14 -25.10
CA LYS A 94 16.25 11.26 -24.24
C LYS A 94 15.88 11.67 -22.83
N HIS A 95 14.88 12.53 -22.70
CA HIS A 95 14.38 13.02 -21.43
C HIS A 95 13.07 12.37 -21.07
N PHE A 96 12.76 12.37 -19.77
CA PHE A 96 11.52 11.80 -19.26
C PHE A 96 11.10 12.51 -17.97
N LEU A 97 9.80 12.55 -17.74
CA LEU A 97 9.19 12.97 -16.49
C LEU A 97 9.18 11.80 -15.52
N TYR A 98 9.27 12.08 -14.22
CA TYR A 98 8.99 11.10 -13.16
C TYR A 98 8.59 11.84 -11.88
N TRP A 99 7.75 11.20 -11.08
CA TRP A 99 7.44 11.68 -9.73
C TRP A 99 8.49 11.17 -8.75
N ALA A 100 8.97 12.05 -7.87
CA ALA A 100 10.04 11.75 -6.93
C ALA A 100 9.57 11.99 -5.48
N PHE A 101 9.70 10.96 -4.65
CA PHE A 101 9.52 11.09 -3.22
C PHE A 101 10.86 11.31 -2.54
N HIS A 102 10.99 12.42 -1.83
CA HIS A 102 12.12 12.74 -0.98
C HIS A 102 11.70 12.68 0.49
N ALA A 103 12.67 12.42 1.36
CA ALA A 103 12.48 12.54 2.80
C ALA A 103 12.08 13.96 3.20
N GLU A 104 12.64 14.98 2.52
CA GLU A 104 12.23 16.36 2.73
C GLU A 104 11.02 16.74 1.85
N PRO A 105 9.87 17.12 2.45
CA PRO A 105 8.63 17.38 1.71
C PRO A 105 8.75 18.48 0.64
N GLU A 106 9.60 19.48 0.85
CA GLU A 106 9.78 20.58 -0.10
C GLU A 106 10.50 20.15 -1.40
N LYS A 107 11.21 19.01 -1.36
CA LYS A 107 11.87 18.42 -2.52
C LYS A 107 10.95 17.45 -3.27
N GLN A 108 9.89 16.94 -2.65
CA GLN A 108 8.93 16.08 -3.36
C GLN A 108 8.34 16.81 -4.56
N GLY A 109 8.16 16.09 -5.68
CA GLY A 109 7.62 16.73 -6.87
C GLY A 109 7.82 15.96 -8.16
N LEU A 110 7.39 16.60 -9.25
CA LEU A 110 7.64 16.13 -10.60
C LEU A 110 9.00 16.63 -11.08
N TYR A 111 9.80 15.73 -11.65
CA TYR A 111 11.13 16.00 -12.16
C TYR A 111 11.26 15.61 -13.63
N VAL A 112 12.19 16.25 -14.32
CA VAL A 112 12.75 15.79 -15.59
C VAL A 112 14.11 15.14 -15.33
N GLY A 113 14.28 13.93 -15.85
CA GLY A 113 15.56 13.22 -15.90
C GLY A 113 16.05 13.03 -17.35
N SER A 114 17.32 12.67 -17.50
CA SER A 114 17.96 12.39 -18.80
C SER A 114 18.56 11.00 -18.84
N LEU A 115 18.49 10.32 -19.99
CA LEU A 115 19.21 9.06 -20.21
C LEU A 115 20.71 9.26 -20.46
N GLU A 116 21.12 10.48 -20.83
CA GLU A 116 22.48 10.82 -21.26
C GLU A 116 23.28 11.57 -20.18
N SER A 117 22.61 12.09 -19.15
CA SER A 117 23.21 12.86 -18.05
C SER A 117 22.56 12.47 -16.71
N PRO A 118 23.30 12.55 -15.58
CA PRO A 118 22.70 12.46 -14.25
C PRO A 118 21.85 13.68 -13.88
N ASP A 119 21.87 14.76 -14.65
CA ASP A 119 21.16 15.99 -14.33
C ASP A 119 19.64 15.76 -14.20
N VAL A 120 19.07 16.38 -13.16
CA VAL A 120 17.64 16.38 -12.90
C VAL A 120 17.13 17.80 -12.69
N LYS A 121 15.93 18.09 -13.18
CA LYS A 121 15.29 19.40 -13.00
C LYS A 121 13.88 19.23 -12.44
N ARG A 122 13.63 19.78 -11.25
CA ARG A 122 12.29 19.82 -10.65
C ARG A 122 11.39 20.80 -11.42
N ILE A 123 10.15 20.42 -11.63
CA ILE A 123 9.10 21.28 -12.20
C ILE A 123 8.27 21.86 -11.04
N PRO A 124 8.44 23.15 -10.71
CA PRO A 124 7.76 23.75 -9.56
C PRO A 124 6.25 23.84 -9.76
N GLY A 125 5.48 23.70 -8.68
CA GLY A 125 4.02 23.90 -8.67
C GLY A 125 3.20 22.70 -9.17
N VAL A 126 3.84 21.56 -9.39
CA VAL A 126 3.19 20.29 -9.78
C VAL A 126 3.22 19.31 -8.61
N GLY A 127 2.04 18.88 -8.16
CA GLY A 127 1.82 18.05 -6.97
C GLY A 127 1.33 16.63 -7.25
N SER A 128 1.61 16.08 -8.43
CA SER A 128 1.23 14.72 -8.83
C SER A 128 2.15 14.18 -9.92
N LYS A 129 1.95 12.93 -10.36
CA LYS A 129 2.48 12.47 -11.66
C LYS A 129 2.13 13.43 -12.80
N GLY A 130 2.95 13.44 -13.85
CA GLY A 130 2.75 14.27 -15.03
C GLY A 130 2.76 13.46 -16.33
N GLU A 131 1.87 13.79 -17.26
CA GLU A 131 1.88 13.27 -18.63
C GLU A 131 2.07 14.42 -19.61
N TYR A 132 2.95 14.25 -20.59
CA TYR A 132 3.19 15.24 -21.64
C TYR A 132 2.50 14.82 -22.95
N VAL A 133 1.69 15.71 -23.52
CA VAL A 133 1.10 15.51 -24.85
C VAL A 133 0.99 16.85 -25.58
N ASN A 134 1.44 16.89 -26.84
CA ASN A 134 1.26 18.01 -27.79
C ASN A 134 1.60 19.41 -27.24
N GLY A 135 2.70 19.54 -26.49
CA GLY A 135 3.17 20.81 -25.95
C GLY A 135 2.56 21.20 -24.60
N TYR A 136 1.78 20.31 -23.99
CA TYR A 136 1.16 20.53 -22.69
C TYR A 136 1.58 19.46 -21.69
N LEU A 137 1.83 19.89 -20.46
CA LEU A 137 1.95 19.03 -19.30
C LEU A 137 0.59 18.93 -18.62
N PHE A 138 0.17 17.70 -18.35
CA PHE A 138 -1.02 17.37 -17.61
C PHE A 138 -0.67 16.88 -16.22
N TYR A 139 -1.33 17.44 -15.21
CA TYR A 139 -1.06 17.13 -13.80
C TYR A 139 -2.25 17.52 -12.94
N CYS A 140 -2.36 16.94 -11.75
CA CYS A 140 -3.45 17.23 -10.83
C CYS A 140 -3.03 18.19 -9.71
N LYS A 141 -3.97 19.01 -9.26
CA LYS A 141 -3.90 19.72 -7.98
C LYS A 141 -5.12 19.32 -7.17
N GLY A 142 -4.91 18.57 -6.09
CA GLY A 142 -6.01 17.88 -5.42
C GLY A 142 -6.72 16.94 -6.43
N PRO A 143 -8.06 16.95 -6.50
CA PRO A 143 -8.81 16.12 -7.43
C PRO A 143 -8.93 16.70 -8.85
N ASP A 144 -8.48 17.93 -9.08
CA ASP A 144 -8.65 18.62 -10.37
C ASP A 144 -7.46 18.35 -11.30
N LEU A 145 -7.74 17.97 -12.55
CA LEU A 145 -6.75 17.78 -13.61
C LEU A 145 -6.55 19.09 -14.39
N PHE A 146 -5.31 19.53 -14.51
CA PHE A 146 -4.89 20.72 -15.24
C PHE A 146 -4.06 20.35 -16.47
N ALA A 147 -4.14 21.19 -17.50
CA ALA A 147 -3.20 21.25 -18.60
C ALA A 147 -2.54 22.62 -18.62
N GLN A 148 -1.23 22.66 -18.82
CA GLN A 148 -0.46 23.89 -18.93
C GLN A 148 0.61 23.72 -20.00
N LYS A 149 0.90 24.78 -20.76
CA LYS A 149 1.95 24.72 -21.78
C LYS A 149 3.28 24.35 -21.13
N PHE A 150 4.05 23.51 -21.81
CA PHE A 150 5.34 23.03 -21.31
C PHE A 150 6.39 23.14 -22.40
N ASP A 151 7.42 23.93 -22.12
CA ASP A 151 8.58 24.09 -22.99
C ASP A 151 9.53 22.92 -22.76
N VAL A 152 9.51 21.95 -23.65
CA VAL A 152 10.37 20.77 -23.58
C VAL A 152 11.85 21.08 -23.83
N SER A 153 12.20 22.26 -24.34
CA SER A 153 13.61 22.65 -24.52
C SER A 153 14.21 23.24 -23.24
N LYS A 154 13.37 23.86 -22.40
CA LYS A 154 13.77 24.46 -21.12
C LYS A 154 13.31 23.67 -19.91
N PHE A 155 12.40 22.72 -20.09
CA PHE A 155 11.69 22.00 -19.04
C PHE A 155 10.93 22.94 -18.08
N GLU A 156 10.16 23.86 -18.65
CA GLU A 156 9.46 24.92 -17.90
C GLU A 156 7.99 25.03 -18.28
N LEU A 157 7.15 25.25 -17.26
CA LEU A 157 5.75 25.59 -17.43
C LEU A 157 5.61 27.00 -17.99
N GLN A 158 4.68 27.18 -18.92
CA GLN A 158 4.40 28.46 -19.57
C GLN A 158 2.92 28.83 -19.46
N GLY A 159 2.66 30.12 -19.24
CA GLY A 159 1.31 30.67 -19.18
C GLY A 159 0.47 30.14 -18.02
N GLU A 160 -0.84 30.36 -18.10
CA GLU A 160 -1.79 29.96 -17.07
C GLU A 160 -2.17 28.48 -17.18
N ALA A 161 -2.31 27.79 -16.05
CA ALA A 161 -2.84 26.43 -16.02
C ALA A 161 -4.37 26.44 -16.23
N ARG A 162 -4.87 25.59 -17.13
CA ARG A 162 -6.30 25.45 -17.41
C ARG A 162 -6.79 24.12 -16.83
N ARG A 163 -7.87 24.16 -16.04
CA ARG A 163 -8.51 22.94 -15.54
C ARG A 163 -9.27 22.26 -16.68
N ILE A 164 -9.02 20.96 -16.86
CA ILE A 164 -9.57 20.13 -17.94
C ILE A 164 -10.62 19.16 -17.41
N ALA A 165 -10.45 18.67 -16.18
CA ALA A 165 -11.43 17.83 -15.50
C ALA A 165 -11.39 18.07 -13.98
N SER A 166 -12.47 17.73 -13.32
CA SER A 166 -12.60 17.75 -11.86
C SER A 166 -12.90 16.34 -11.34
N ASP A 167 -12.71 16.15 -10.03
CA ASP A 167 -13.02 14.91 -9.32
C ASP A 167 -12.30 13.68 -9.88
N VAL A 168 -11.07 13.82 -10.37
CA VAL A 168 -10.29 12.70 -10.90
C VAL A 168 -9.95 11.74 -9.76
N GLY A 169 -10.41 10.50 -9.94
CA GLY A 169 -10.26 9.41 -8.99
C GLY A 169 -8.80 9.04 -8.75
N LEU A 170 -8.55 8.38 -7.61
CA LEU A 170 -7.25 7.80 -7.30
C LEU A 170 -7.05 6.51 -8.08
N ASN A 171 -5.80 6.23 -8.45
CA ASN A 171 -5.39 4.95 -8.99
C ASN A 171 -4.59 4.19 -7.94
N TYR A 172 -5.02 2.97 -7.62
CA TYR A 172 -4.42 2.06 -6.64
C TYR A 172 -4.24 2.62 -5.21
N GLY A 173 -5.06 3.62 -4.83
CA GLY A 173 -4.98 4.26 -3.50
C GLY A 173 -3.73 5.11 -3.27
N ASP A 174 -3.01 5.43 -4.33
CA ASP A 174 -1.90 6.39 -4.28
C ASP A 174 -2.43 7.79 -4.55
N VAL A 175 -2.21 8.70 -3.59
CA VAL A 175 -2.78 10.06 -3.62
C VAL A 175 -2.19 10.91 -4.76
N ASP A 176 -0.98 10.56 -5.20
CA ASP A 176 -0.22 11.27 -6.24
C ASP A 176 -0.40 10.64 -7.63
N ASN A 177 -1.07 9.49 -7.71
CA ASN A 177 -1.40 8.78 -8.95
C ASN A 177 -2.90 8.86 -9.26
N ARG A 178 -3.25 9.69 -10.24
CA ARG A 178 -4.64 9.98 -10.61
C ARG A 178 -5.07 9.19 -11.84
N ALA A 179 -6.35 8.79 -11.86
CA ALA A 179 -6.94 7.90 -12.86
C ALA A 179 -7.27 8.63 -14.18
N PHE A 180 -6.23 9.14 -14.85
CA PHE A 180 -6.31 9.69 -16.20
C PHE A 180 -5.18 9.15 -17.08
N THR A 181 -5.42 9.19 -18.40
CA THR A 181 -4.40 9.00 -19.44
C THR A 181 -4.75 9.79 -20.69
N ILE A 182 -3.76 10.27 -21.43
CA ILE A 182 -3.96 11.05 -22.66
C ILE A 182 -3.21 10.44 -23.83
N ALA A 183 -3.91 10.29 -24.95
CA ALA A 183 -3.32 9.86 -26.21
C ALA A 183 -2.81 11.05 -27.02
N ALA A 184 -1.72 10.86 -27.77
CA ALA A 184 -1.17 11.86 -28.69
C ALA A 184 -2.19 12.40 -29.70
N GLY A 185 -3.18 11.58 -30.08
CA GLY A 185 -4.29 11.96 -30.97
C GLY A 185 -5.34 12.91 -30.36
N GLY A 186 -5.16 13.37 -29.11
CA GLY A 186 -6.07 14.35 -28.49
C GLY A 186 -7.24 13.72 -27.73
N THR A 187 -7.22 12.41 -27.51
CA THR A 187 -8.20 11.72 -26.65
C THR A 187 -7.70 11.67 -25.21
N LEU A 188 -8.50 12.19 -24.29
CA LEU A 188 -8.27 12.10 -22.85
C LEU A 188 -9.29 11.11 -22.26
N ALA A 189 -8.82 10.16 -21.46
CA ALA A 189 -9.65 9.29 -20.65
C ALA A 189 -9.49 9.66 -19.17
N VAL A 190 -10.61 9.86 -18.48
CA VAL A 190 -10.65 10.20 -17.05
C VAL A 190 -11.67 9.32 -16.33
N SER A 191 -11.28 8.74 -15.21
CA SER A 191 -12.21 8.17 -14.24
C SER A 191 -12.37 9.12 -13.06
N SER A 192 -13.60 9.44 -12.69
CA SER A 192 -13.88 10.19 -11.47
C SER A 192 -13.99 9.31 -10.22
N GLN A 193 -14.09 8.00 -10.42
CA GLN A 193 -14.13 7.04 -9.33
C GLN A 193 -12.71 6.57 -9.01
N SER A 194 -12.42 6.44 -7.71
CA SER A 194 -11.25 5.71 -7.24
C SER A 194 -11.27 4.29 -7.81
N SER A 195 -10.10 3.77 -8.18
CA SER A 195 -9.98 2.36 -8.53
C SER A 195 -10.27 1.45 -7.32
N LEU A 196 -10.17 1.96 -6.10
CA LEU A 196 -10.51 1.24 -4.88
C LEU A 196 -12.00 1.40 -4.58
N ALA A 197 -12.67 0.28 -4.35
CA ALA A 197 -14.05 0.33 -3.91
C ALA A 197 -14.13 0.98 -2.52
N ALA A 198 -15.19 1.73 -2.26
CA ALA A 198 -15.46 2.15 -0.88
C ALA A 198 -15.75 0.91 -0.04
N SER A 199 -15.29 0.90 1.21
CA SER A 199 -15.60 -0.11 2.21
C SER A 199 -16.20 0.55 3.46
N GLN A 200 -16.78 -0.27 4.33
CA GLN A 200 -17.36 0.17 5.59
C GLN A 200 -17.18 -0.92 6.64
N LEU A 201 -16.83 -0.51 7.86
CA LEU A 201 -16.76 -1.46 8.96
C LEU A 201 -18.15 -2.00 9.26
N THR A 202 -18.25 -3.32 9.37
CA THR A 202 -19.53 -4.03 9.49
C THR A 202 -19.41 -5.13 10.53
N TRP A 203 -20.38 -5.19 11.45
CA TRP A 203 -20.47 -6.21 12.47
C TRP A 203 -21.12 -7.47 11.94
N PHE A 204 -20.52 -8.62 12.22
CA PHE A 204 -21.07 -9.94 11.97
C PHE A 204 -21.11 -10.74 13.26
N ASP A 205 -22.09 -11.63 13.41
CA ASP A 205 -22.01 -12.68 14.42
C ASP A 205 -21.13 -13.85 13.94
N ARG A 206 -20.90 -14.82 14.83
CA ARG A 206 -20.09 -16.02 14.54
C ARG A 206 -20.64 -16.90 13.41
N SER A 207 -21.92 -16.78 13.06
CA SER A 207 -22.51 -17.50 11.92
C SER A 207 -22.33 -16.77 10.58
N GLY A 208 -21.80 -15.55 10.60
CA GLY A 208 -21.68 -14.70 9.41
C GLY A 208 -22.92 -13.87 9.13
N LYS A 209 -23.88 -13.80 10.04
CA LYS A 209 -25.02 -12.90 9.90
C LYS A 209 -24.58 -11.48 10.21
N GLN A 210 -24.82 -10.57 9.27
CA GLN A 210 -24.61 -9.14 9.48
C GLN A 210 -25.52 -8.63 10.61
N LEU A 211 -24.93 -7.97 11.60
CA LEU A 211 -25.62 -7.40 12.76
C LEU A 211 -25.85 -5.91 12.58
N ASP A 212 -24.81 -5.15 12.22
CA ASP A 212 -24.84 -3.70 12.14
C ASP A 212 -23.66 -3.16 11.31
N ARG A 213 -23.62 -1.84 11.09
CA ARG A 213 -22.50 -1.12 10.46
C ARG A 213 -21.89 -0.13 11.45
N ALA A 214 -20.60 0.15 11.29
CA ALA A 214 -19.85 1.07 12.14
C ALA A 214 -19.06 2.07 11.29
N GLY A 215 -19.15 3.35 11.65
CA GLY A 215 -18.56 4.44 10.86
C GLY A 215 -19.21 4.63 9.49
N ASP A 216 -18.70 5.59 8.72
CA ASP A 216 -19.21 5.91 7.38
C ASP A 216 -18.50 5.10 6.28
N PRO A 217 -19.12 4.89 5.10
CA PRO A 217 -18.40 4.40 3.94
C PRO A 217 -17.17 5.26 3.57
N GLY A 218 -16.09 4.62 3.12
CA GLY A 218 -14.87 5.31 2.71
C GLY A 218 -13.79 4.34 2.25
N SER A 219 -12.60 4.83 1.91
CA SER A 219 -11.46 3.96 1.62
C SER A 219 -10.71 3.65 2.91
N TYR A 220 -10.88 2.44 3.42
CA TYR A 220 -10.22 1.95 4.63
C TYR A 220 -9.07 1.00 4.28
N PHE A 221 -7.87 1.32 4.77
CA PHE A 221 -6.65 0.55 4.55
C PHE A 221 -6.24 -0.27 5.76
N GLY A 222 -6.87 -0.05 6.92
CA GLY A 222 -6.67 -0.93 8.04
C GLY A 222 -7.57 -0.70 9.22
N VAL A 223 -7.66 -1.71 10.09
CA VAL A 223 -8.44 -1.70 11.33
C VAL A 223 -7.69 -2.50 12.41
N ALA A 224 -7.69 -1.97 13.65
CA ALA A 224 -7.23 -2.71 14.82
C ALA A 224 -7.95 -2.23 16.09
N ALA A 225 -8.38 -3.16 16.94
CA ALA A 225 -9.01 -2.81 18.21
C ALA A 225 -7.99 -2.58 19.32
N ALA A 226 -8.35 -1.66 20.22
CA ALA A 226 -7.68 -1.54 21.50
C ALA A 226 -7.89 -2.83 22.31
N PRO A 227 -6.95 -3.22 23.20
CA PRO A 227 -7.06 -4.41 24.04
C PRO A 227 -8.31 -4.49 24.91
N ASP A 228 -8.96 -3.36 25.20
CA ASP A 228 -10.21 -3.29 25.96
C ASP A 228 -11.49 -3.34 25.10
N TYR A 229 -11.33 -3.42 23.77
CA TYR A 229 -12.41 -3.44 22.78
C TYR A 229 -13.38 -2.24 22.82
N LYS A 230 -13.00 -1.13 23.45
CA LYS A 230 -13.85 0.07 23.49
C LYS A 230 -13.64 0.97 22.28
N LYS A 231 -12.48 0.85 21.64
CA LYS A 231 -12.06 1.70 20.52
C LYS A 231 -11.43 0.87 19.43
N VAL A 232 -11.54 1.36 18.20
CA VAL A 232 -10.76 0.86 17.05
C VAL A 232 -10.03 2.01 16.38
N ILE A 233 -8.81 1.74 15.97
CA ILE A 233 -8.03 2.62 15.11
C ILE A 233 -8.12 2.13 13.69
N MET A 234 -8.23 3.06 12.76
CA MET A 234 -8.40 2.79 11.34
C MET A 234 -7.49 3.70 10.54
N GLU A 235 -6.90 3.19 9.46
CA GLU A 235 -6.32 4.04 8.43
C GLU A 235 -7.38 4.24 7.33
N ARG A 236 -7.71 5.49 7.02
CA ARG A 236 -8.65 5.81 5.94
C ARG A 236 -8.28 7.11 5.23
N LEU A 237 -8.78 7.26 4.01
CA LEU A 237 -8.78 8.55 3.34
C LEU A 237 -9.73 9.51 4.05
N ASP A 238 -9.23 10.73 4.25
CA ASP A 238 -10.00 11.90 4.66
C ASP A 238 -10.92 12.33 3.50
N PRO A 239 -12.25 12.33 3.68
CA PRO A 239 -13.17 12.70 2.61
C PRO A 239 -13.02 14.12 2.07
N GLN A 240 -12.44 15.04 2.85
CA GLN A 240 -12.26 16.45 2.44
C GLN A 240 -10.93 16.68 1.74
N SER A 241 -9.83 16.19 2.32
CA SER A 241 -8.48 16.42 1.79
C SER A 241 -8.02 15.34 0.81
N GLY A 242 -8.62 14.15 0.84
CA GLY A 242 -8.18 12.98 0.09
C GLY A 242 -6.88 12.35 0.61
N ALA A 243 -6.30 12.88 1.70
CA ALA A 243 -5.09 12.34 2.30
C ALA A 243 -5.40 11.12 3.18
N SER A 244 -4.50 10.13 3.22
CA SER A 244 -4.58 9.03 4.18
C SER A 244 -4.22 9.52 5.59
N GLY A 245 -4.83 8.93 6.61
CA GLY A 245 -4.45 9.16 8.00
C GLY A 245 -5.11 8.19 8.96
N ALA A 246 -4.66 8.22 10.21
CA ALA A 246 -5.25 7.43 11.29
C ALA A 246 -6.48 8.11 11.88
N TRP A 247 -7.52 7.31 12.12
CA TRP A 247 -8.79 7.72 12.71
C TRP A 247 -9.16 6.78 13.84
N LEU A 248 -9.74 7.35 14.89
CA LEU A 248 -10.21 6.63 16.06
C LEU A 248 -11.74 6.61 16.05
N LEU A 249 -12.33 5.42 16.15
CA LEU A 249 -13.75 5.24 16.43
C LEU A 249 -13.91 4.72 17.86
N GLU A 250 -14.70 5.43 18.65
CA GLU A 250 -15.09 5.02 20.00
C GLU A 250 -16.52 4.46 19.99
N PHE A 251 -16.72 3.21 20.41
CA PHE A 251 -18.01 2.54 20.25
C PHE A 251 -19.10 3.06 21.21
N SER A 252 -18.70 3.57 22.39
CA SER A 252 -19.65 4.09 23.39
C SER A 252 -20.39 5.34 22.89
N THR A 253 -19.72 6.16 22.08
CA THR A 253 -20.24 7.44 21.57
C THR A 253 -20.59 7.37 20.07
N GLY A 254 -20.03 6.40 19.34
CA GLY A 254 -20.11 6.33 17.88
C GLY A 254 -19.27 7.40 17.17
N ILE A 255 -18.49 8.19 17.92
CA ILE A 255 -17.73 9.31 17.37
C ILE A 255 -16.48 8.76 16.66
N THR A 256 -16.31 9.19 15.41
CA THR A 256 -15.09 8.96 14.61
C THR A 256 -14.31 10.27 14.52
N SER A 257 -13.02 10.26 14.91
CA SER A 257 -12.17 11.45 14.91
C SER A 257 -10.78 11.16 14.33
N LYS A 258 -10.20 12.14 13.64
CA LYS A 258 -8.86 12.01 13.04
C LYS A 258 -7.79 12.20 14.12
N LEU A 259 -6.82 11.30 14.18
CA LEU A 259 -5.64 11.44 15.01
C LEU A 259 -4.65 12.35 14.27
N LYS A 260 -4.41 13.53 14.84
CA LYS A 260 -3.50 14.52 14.25
C LYS A 260 -2.07 13.96 14.21
N VAL A 261 -1.33 14.21 13.12
CA VAL A 261 0.09 13.87 12.92
C VAL A 261 0.38 12.38 12.62
N ILE A 262 -0.64 11.55 12.40
CA ILE A 262 -0.46 10.12 12.07
C ILE A 262 -1.00 9.83 10.67
N ASN A 263 -0.10 9.59 9.72
CA ASN A 263 -0.42 9.38 8.29
C ASN A 263 -0.40 7.88 7.87
N ASN A 264 -0.20 6.96 8.82
CA ASN A 264 -0.15 5.51 8.61
C ASN A 264 -1.05 4.77 9.62
N THR A 265 -1.14 3.44 9.55
CA THR A 265 -1.84 2.65 10.57
C THR A 265 -0.95 2.42 11.80
N PRO A 266 -1.23 3.02 12.96
CA PRO A 266 -0.47 2.78 14.18
C PRO A 266 -0.93 1.49 14.88
N VAL A 267 -0.11 0.97 15.81
CA VAL A 267 -0.39 -0.25 16.58
C VAL A 267 -0.71 0.09 18.03
N TRP A 268 -1.61 -0.67 18.67
CA TRP A 268 -1.93 -0.48 20.09
C TRP A 268 -0.79 -1.01 20.98
N ALA A 269 -0.48 -0.25 22.03
CA ALA A 269 0.52 -0.55 23.07
C ALA A 269 -0.12 -0.42 24.48
N GLY A 270 -1.37 -0.86 24.59
CA GLY A 270 -2.29 -0.61 25.70
C GLY A 270 -3.62 -0.03 25.22
N SER A 271 -4.59 0.17 26.11
CA SER A 271 -5.95 0.63 25.73
C SER A 271 -6.04 2.10 25.33
N ASP A 272 -5.05 2.90 25.72
CA ASP A 272 -5.00 4.34 25.47
C ASP A 272 -3.65 4.79 24.90
N ARG A 273 -2.80 3.84 24.53
CA ARG A 273 -1.46 4.10 24.00
C ARG A 273 -1.29 3.43 22.66
N ILE A 274 -0.74 4.17 21.69
CA ILE A 274 -0.41 3.67 20.36
C ILE A 274 1.05 3.92 20.03
N VAL A 275 1.61 3.10 19.15
CA VAL A 275 2.94 3.28 18.55
C VAL A 275 2.78 3.48 17.05
N TYR A 276 3.51 4.44 16.50
CA TYR A 276 3.40 4.86 15.11
C TYR A 276 4.75 5.32 14.55
N ILE A 277 4.86 5.40 13.22
CA ILE A 277 6.00 6.04 12.54
C ILE A 277 5.62 7.49 12.24
N ALA A 278 6.38 8.44 12.76
CA ALA A 278 6.18 9.87 12.54
C ALA A 278 6.70 10.30 11.16
N GLU A 279 6.34 11.52 10.74
CA GLU A 279 6.73 12.08 9.44
C GLU A 279 8.25 12.20 9.27
N ASP A 280 8.97 12.45 10.37
CA ASP A 280 10.43 12.48 10.38
C ASP A 280 11.08 11.09 10.26
N GLY A 281 10.28 10.02 10.20
CA GLY A 281 10.71 8.62 10.14
C GLY A 281 11.00 7.98 11.50
N SER A 282 10.88 8.72 12.60
CA SER A 282 11.09 8.18 13.94
C SER A 282 9.90 7.35 14.40
N MET A 283 10.15 6.35 15.25
CA MET A 283 9.11 5.60 15.91
C MET A 283 8.73 6.30 17.22
N GLN A 284 7.44 6.56 17.40
CA GLN A 284 6.92 7.31 18.54
C GLN A 284 5.75 6.58 19.19
N ALA A 285 5.54 6.85 20.48
CA ALA A 285 4.42 6.36 21.26
C ALA A 285 3.57 7.53 21.76
N LEU A 286 2.28 7.51 21.43
CA LEU A 286 1.30 8.51 21.79
C LEU A 286 0.30 7.95 22.80
N ASP A 287 0.10 8.66 23.90
CA ASP A 287 -1.07 8.51 24.76
C ASP A 287 -2.22 9.34 24.16
N ILE A 288 -3.29 8.67 23.74
CA ILE A 288 -4.35 9.29 22.94
C ILE A 288 -5.24 10.23 23.76
N ASN A 289 -5.25 10.09 25.08
CA ASN A 289 -6.11 10.89 25.96
C ASN A 289 -5.42 12.18 26.41
N SER A 290 -4.15 12.08 26.82
CA SER A 290 -3.35 13.21 27.27
C SER A 290 -2.62 13.95 26.14
N GLY A 291 -2.47 13.30 24.98
CA GLY A 291 -1.65 13.80 23.88
C GLY A 291 -0.14 13.71 24.17
N LYS A 292 0.27 13.09 25.28
CA LYS A 292 1.67 12.92 25.63
C LYS A 292 2.35 11.99 24.63
N ASN A 293 3.44 12.46 24.04
CA ASN A 293 4.18 11.74 23.02
C ASN A 293 5.62 11.46 23.47
N GLN A 294 6.17 10.32 23.05
CA GLN A 294 7.51 9.88 23.40
C GLN A 294 8.18 9.21 22.19
N THR A 295 9.38 9.65 21.83
CA THR A 295 10.23 8.94 20.85
C THR A 295 10.75 7.63 21.44
N LEU A 296 10.51 6.52 20.74
CA LEU A 296 11.01 5.18 21.09
C LEU A 296 12.28 4.84 20.30
N LEU A 297 12.33 5.21 19.02
CA LEU A 297 13.48 5.01 18.15
C LEU A 297 13.64 6.20 17.19
N ALA A 298 14.85 6.71 17.03
CA ALA A 298 15.13 7.84 16.16
C ALA A 298 15.10 7.46 14.66
N SER A 299 14.87 8.44 13.78
CA SER A 299 14.66 8.25 12.34
C SER A 299 15.87 7.79 11.53
N SER A 300 17.08 7.89 12.08
CA SER A 300 18.34 7.63 11.36
C SER A 300 18.74 6.14 11.28
N SER A 301 17.79 5.23 11.50
CA SER A 301 18.05 3.79 11.50
C SER A 301 17.57 3.19 10.16
N ASP A 302 18.48 2.61 9.35
CA ASP A 302 18.12 1.83 8.16
C ASP A 302 17.09 0.73 8.48
N GLU A 303 17.02 0.32 9.74
CA GLU A 303 16.09 -0.64 10.32
C GLU A 303 14.61 -0.23 10.23
N LEU A 304 14.30 1.07 10.13
CA LEU A 304 12.93 1.59 9.98
C LEU A 304 12.52 1.91 8.54
N SER A 305 13.45 1.87 7.59
CA SER A 305 13.14 2.07 6.18
C SER A 305 12.21 0.97 5.68
N GLY A 306 11.02 1.35 5.20
CA GLY A 306 9.98 0.41 4.76
C GLY A 306 9.31 -0.36 5.90
N ALA A 307 9.32 0.17 7.13
CA ALA A 307 8.68 -0.46 8.28
C ALA A 307 7.15 -0.37 8.25
N PHE A 308 6.49 -1.50 8.45
CA PHE A 308 5.05 -1.64 8.65
C PHE A 308 4.80 -2.23 10.04
N LEU A 309 4.40 -1.40 11.01
CA LEU A 309 4.16 -1.82 12.38
C LEU A 309 3.03 -2.87 12.44
N GLN A 310 3.24 -3.93 13.23
CA GLN A 310 2.29 -5.04 13.31
C GLN A 310 1.66 -5.17 14.70
N SER A 311 2.48 -5.38 15.75
CA SER A 311 2.00 -5.71 17.10
C SER A 311 2.98 -5.27 18.18
N VAL A 312 2.47 -4.88 19.34
CA VAL A 312 3.23 -4.72 20.59
C VAL A 312 2.88 -5.88 21.51
N SER A 313 3.84 -6.38 22.29
CA SER A 313 3.57 -7.43 23.27
C SER A 313 2.60 -6.94 24.35
N PRO A 314 1.74 -7.80 24.92
CA PRO A 314 0.75 -7.41 25.92
C PRO A 314 1.35 -6.71 27.16
N ASP A 315 2.58 -7.07 27.52
CA ASP A 315 3.36 -6.47 28.61
C ASP A 315 4.07 -5.15 28.23
N GLY A 316 3.92 -4.70 26.98
CA GLY A 316 4.53 -3.47 26.45
C GLY A 316 6.06 -3.53 26.31
N ARG A 317 6.68 -4.71 26.41
CA ARG A 317 8.15 -4.84 26.37
C ARG A 317 8.73 -4.95 24.96
N PHE A 318 7.98 -5.45 23.99
CA PHE A 318 8.47 -5.70 22.64
C PHE A 318 7.53 -5.13 21.59
N LEU A 319 8.10 -4.64 20.50
CA LEU A 319 7.36 -4.28 19.29
C LEU A 319 7.85 -5.15 18.14
N VAL A 320 6.91 -5.56 17.28
CA VAL A 320 7.15 -6.25 16.02
C VAL A 320 6.63 -5.41 14.86
N TRP A 321 7.44 -5.33 13.80
CA TRP A 321 7.06 -4.74 12.51
C TRP A 321 7.57 -5.62 11.37
N THR A 322 6.98 -5.47 10.20
CA THR A 322 7.53 -6.04 8.97
C THR A 322 8.41 -4.99 8.31
N LYS A 323 9.61 -5.38 7.90
CA LYS A 323 10.46 -4.56 7.04
C LYS A 323 10.44 -5.17 5.64
N SER A 324 10.01 -4.41 4.65
CA SER A 324 9.97 -4.85 3.25
C SER A 324 11.07 -4.15 2.44
N SER A 325 12.02 -4.90 1.91
CA SER A 325 13.13 -4.40 1.08
C SER A 325 13.46 -5.36 -0.05
N SER A 326 13.61 -4.83 -1.28
CA SER A 326 14.06 -5.61 -2.46
C SER A 326 13.24 -6.89 -2.75
N GLY A 327 11.93 -6.87 -2.48
CA GLY A 327 11.04 -8.01 -2.70
C GLY A 327 11.01 -9.04 -1.56
N GLN A 328 11.78 -8.81 -0.49
CA GLN A 328 11.81 -9.61 0.73
C GLN A 328 11.11 -8.84 1.87
N SER A 329 10.28 -9.54 2.64
CA SER A 329 9.61 -9.01 3.83
C SER A 329 9.91 -9.91 5.02
N ASP A 330 10.47 -9.34 6.08
CA ASP A 330 10.80 -10.09 7.30
C ASP A 330 10.20 -9.40 8.54
N PRO A 331 9.77 -10.15 9.57
CA PRO A 331 9.44 -9.60 10.86
C PRO A 331 10.71 -9.19 11.60
N TRP A 332 10.70 -7.98 12.14
CA TRP A 332 11.70 -7.42 13.03
C TRP A 332 11.12 -7.23 14.41
N ILE A 333 11.98 -7.30 15.43
CA ILE A 333 11.65 -7.17 16.84
C ILE A 333 12.59 -6.17 17.51
N VAL A 334 12.05 -5.39 18.45
CA VAL A 334 12.85 -4.50 19.31
C VAL A 334 12.28 -4.47 20.73
N PRO A 335 13.14 -4.50 21.77
CA PRO A 335 12.73 -4.15 23.12
C PRO A 335 12.40 -2.65 23.24
N LEU A 336 11.27 -2.32 23.82
CA LEU A 336 10.81 -0.93 23.99
C LEU A 336 11.47 -0.20 25.18
N ASP A 337 12.25 -0.91 25.99
CA ASP A 337 13.06 -0.34 27.08
C ASP A 337 14.40 0.26 26.59
N GLY A 338 14.71 0.13 25.30
CA GLY A 338 15.96 0.61 24.70
C GLY A 338 17.18 -0.26 25.04
N SER A 339 17.00 -1.43 25.67
CA SER A 339 18.10 -2.31 26.08
C SER A 339 18.84 -2.95 24.91
N LYS A 340 18.20 -3.09 23.74
CA LYS A 340 18.79 -3.64 22.52
C LYS A 340 18.32 -2.89 21.28
N LYS A 341 19.14 -2.96 20.23
CA LYS A 341 18.78 -2.51 18.89
C LYS A 341 17.76 -3.45 18.23
N PRO A 342 16.98 -2.95 17.25
CA PRO A 342 16.22 -3.77 16.31
C PRO A 342 17.00 -4.97 15.77
N ALA A 343 16.33 -6.12 15.66
CA ALA A 343 16.87 -7.30 14.99
C ALA A 343 15.78 -8.03 14.21
N ARG A 344 16.18 -8.84 13.23
CA ARG A 344 15.28 -9.80 12.58
C ARG A 344 14.75 -10.79 13.63
N PHE A 345 13.44 -10.99 13.64
CA PHE A 345 12.81 -12.06 14.41
C PHE A 345 12.97 -13.40 13.69
N LEU A 346 12.80 -13.41 12.37
CA LEU A 346 13.08 -14.54 11.49
C LEU A 346 14.10 -14.14 10.43
N ASP A 347 15.04 -15.03 10.15
CA ASP A 347 16.04 -14.87 9.08
C ASP A 347 15.92 -16.07 8.14
N THR A 348 14.95 -16.01 7.22
CA THR A 348 14.68 -17.07 6.24
C THR A 348 14.62 -16.48 4.83
N PRO A 349 14.71 -17.32 3.78
CA PRO A 349 14.55 -16.85 2.40
C PRO A 349 13.08 -16.63 2.00
N SER A 350 12.11 -16.91 2.87
CA SER A 350 10.68 -16.81 2.59
C SER A 350 10.16 -15.44 3.01
N ASN A 351 9.10 -14.93 2.39
CA ASN A 351 8.45 -13.71 2.88
C ASN A 351 7.63 -14.01 4.13
N GLU A 352 7.84 -13.24 5.18
CA GLU A 352 7.07 -13.28 6.42
C GLU A 352 6.54 -11.90 6.83
N PHE A 353 5.23 -11.83 7.11
CA PHE A 353 4.54 -10.57 7.37
C PHE A 353 3.26 -10.76 8.20
N ARG A 354 2.57 -9.66 8.57
CA ARG A 354 1.31 -9.67 9.36
C ARG A 354 1.45 -10.43 10.67
N ALA A 355 2.48 -10.09 11.44
CA ALA A 355 2.83 -10.80 12.66
C ALA A 355 2.07 -10.26 13.88
N GLU A 356 1.38 -11.11 14.63
CA GLU A 356 0.60 -10.75 15.81
C GLU A 356 1.03 -11.57 17.03
N ILE A 357 1.41 -10.85 18.10
CA ILE A 357 1.83 -11.47 19.36
C ILE A 357 0.58 -11.92 20.11
N SER A 358 0.62 -13.14 20.66
CA SER A 358 -0.49 -13.70 21.43
C SER A 358 -0.81 -12.88 22.68
N PRO A 359 -2.05 -12.93 23.22
CA PRO A 359 -2.45 -12.20 24.41
C PRO A 359 -1.67 -12.56 25.69
N ASP A 360 -1.05 -13.74 25.73
CA ASP A 360 -0.16 -14.17 26.81
C ASP A 360 1.31 -13.73 26.60
N GLY A 361 1.65 -13.21 25.42
CA GLY A 361 2.99 -12.73 25.08
C GLY A 361 4.03 -13.83 24.87
N HIS A 362 3.62 -15.10 24.75
CA HIS A 362 4.53 -16.24 24.60
C HIS A 362 4.62 -16.81 23.18
N TRP A 363 3.72 -16.37 22.29
CA TRP A 363 3.60 -16.87 20.92
C TRP A 363 3.45 -15.71 19.94
N ILE A 364 3.75 -15.97 18.68
CA ILE A 364 3.52 -15.02 17.59
C ILE A 364 2.96 -15.78 16.39
N ALA A 365 1.82 -15.31 15.88
CA ALA A 365 1.25 -15.77 14.63
C ALA A 365 1.74 -14.88 13.49
N TYR A 366 2.02 -15.44 12.32
CA TYR A 366 2.45 -14.67 11.15
C TYR A 366 2.12 -15.42 9.85
N VAL A 367 2.13 -14.69 8.74
CA VAL A 367 2.01 -15.27 7.41
C VAL A 367 3.40 -15.61 6.88
N SER A 368 3.58 -16.79 6.31
CA SER A 368 4.79 -17.17 5.57
C SER A 368 4.42 -17.83 4.24
N ASN A 369 5.20 -17.52 3.20
CA ASN A 369 5.08 -18.17 1.90
C ASN A 369 6.04 -19.36 1.71
N GLU A 370 6.67 -19.87 2.78
CA GLU A 370 7.67 -20.96 2.74
C GLU A 370 7.18 -22.23 2.03
N SER A 371 5.87 -22.45 2.01
CA SER A 371 5.24 -23.61 1.36
C SER A 371 4.98 -23.42 -0.15
N GLY A 372 5.32 -22.26 -0.71
CA GLY A 372 4.96 -21.83 -2.07
C GLY A 372 3.63 -21.09 -2.16
N ARG A 373 2.90 -20.94 -1.04
CA ARG A 373 1.70 -20.12 -0.88
C ARG A 373 1.65 -19.54 0.54
N ASP A 374 0.90 -18.46 0.72
CA ASP A 374 0.69 -17.85 2.03
C ASP A 374 0.00 -18.82 2.98
N GLU A 375 0.66 -19.13 4.09
CA GLU A 375 0.14 -19.94 5.18
C GLU A 375 0.30 -19.19 6.51
N VAL A 376 -0.60 -19.46 7.45
CA VAL A 376 -0.48 -18.97 8.83
C VAL A 376 0.33 -19.96 9.66
N LEU A 377 1.38 -19.43 10.27
CA LEU A 377 2.26 -20.13 11.19
C LEU A 377 2.18 -19.48 12.57
N VAL A 378 2.50 -20.27 13.59
CA VAL A 378 2.75 -19.80 14.96
C VAL A 378 4.12 -20.27 15.41
N ASP A 379 4.88 -19.41 16.08
CA ASP A 379 6.19 -19.73 16.66
C ASP A 379 6.29 -19.15 18.08
N SER A 380 7.26 -19.62 18.85
CA SER A 380 7.52 -19.10 20.19
C SER A 380 8.02 -17.66 20.13
N PHE A 381 7.64 -16.86 21.12
CA PHE A 381 8.00 -15.45 21.24
C PHE A 381 8.55 -15.16 22.66
N PRO A 382 9.57 -14.29 22.83
CA PRO A 382 10.23 -13.42 21.84
C PRO A 382 11.35 -14.10 21.04
N GLN A 383 11.63 -15.38 21.28
CA GLN A 383 12.64 -16.15 20.54
C GLN A 383 11.96 -17.28 19.78
N PRO A 384 12.14 -17.38 18.45
CA PRO A 384 11.55 -18.46 17.65
C PRO A 384 12.23 -19.79 17.96
N GLY A 385 11.54 -20.90 17.68
CA GLY A 385 12.06 -22.26 17.88
C GLY A 385 11.01 -23.35 18.04
N GLN A 386 9.74 -22.99 18.20
CA GLN A 386 8.61 -23.92 18.33
C GLN A 386 7.56 -23.72 17.23
N ARG A 387 8.04 -23.60 15.99
CA ARG A 387 7.24 -23.32 14.80
C ARG A 387 6.20 -24.42 14.53
N LYS A 388 4.97 -24.00 14.24
CA LYS A 388 3.87 -24.87 13.80
C LYS A 388 2.99 -24.15 12.77
N ARG A 389 2.71 -24.80 11.64
CA ARG A 389 1.69 -24.34 10.68
C ARG A 389 0.30 -24.63 11.23
N VAL A 390 -0.58 -23.63 11.21
CA VAL A 390 -1.98 -23.77 11.70
C VAL A 390 -2.99 -23.84 10.56
N SER A 391 -2.70 -23.27 9.40
CA SER A 391 -3.56 -23.36 8.21
C SER A 391 -3.28 -24.62 7.37
N SER A 392 -4.28 -25.00 6.55
CA SER A 392 -4.22 -26.20 5.69
C SER A 392 -4.42 -25.92 4.20
N GLU A 393 -5.10 -24.84 3.84
CA GLU A 393 -5.45 -24.47 2.45
C GLU A 393 -5.01 -23.04 2.11
N GLY A 394 -3.92 -22.60 2.75
CA GLY A 394 -3.49 -21.21 2.75
C GLY A 394 -4.20 -20.37 3.81
N GLY A 395 -3.65 -19.19 4.07
CA GLY A 395 -4.25 -18.26 5.02
C GLY A 395 -3.46 -16.97 5.20
N ALA A 396 -4.18 -15.90 5.54
CA ALA A 396 -3.62 -14.59 5.88
C ALA A 396 -4.44 -13.92 6.99
N PHE A 397 -3.96 -12.77 7.48
CA PHE A 397 -4.60 -11.97 8.54
C PHE A 397 -4.91 -12.80 9.80
N PRO A 398 -3.88 -13.40 10.44
CA PRO A 398 -4.08 -14.02 11.74
C PRO A 398 -4.56 -12.98 12.75
N GLU A 399 -5.56 -13.30 13.56
CA GLU A 399 -6.04 -12.47 14.68
C GLU A 399 -6.33 -13.35 15.90
N TRP A 400 -5.72 -13.04 17.05
CA TRP A 400 -5.96 -13.79 18.28
C TRP A 400 -7.28 -13.38 18.92
N ARG A 401 -8.00 -14.35 19.48
CA ARG A 401 -9.04 -14.04 20.46
C ARG A 401 -8.39 -13.49 21.73
N GLN A 402 -9.06 -12.54 22.40
CA GLN A 402 -8.53 -11.87 23.60
C GLN A 402 -8.02 -12.81 24.71
N ASP A 403 -8.63 -13.99 24.86
CA ASP A 403 -8.25 -14.97 25.87
C ASP A 403 -7.14 -15.95 25.41
N GLY A 404 -6.64 -15.80 24.18
CA GLY A 404 -5.58 -16.61 23.59
C GLY A 404 -6.00 -18.03 23.20
N ARG A 405 -7.27 -18.40 23.36
CA ARG A 405 -7.74 -19.79 23.14
C ARG A 405 -8.22 -20.08 21.72
N GLU A 406 -8.37 -19.05 20.90
CA GLU A 406 -8.70 -19.19 19.48
C GLU A 406 -7.81 -18.26 18.66
N LEU A 407 -7.40 -18.74 17.48
CA LEU A 407 -6.72 -17.95 16.46
C LEU A 407 -7.58 -18.02 15.19
N TYR A 408 -7.95 -16.85 14.68
CA TYR A 408 -8.71 -16.70 13.44
C TYR A 408 -7.78 -16.37 12.29
N TYR A 409 -8.18 -16.73 11.06
CA TYR A 409 -7.50 -16.29 9.85
C TYR A 409 -8.43 -16.33 8.64
N LEU A 410 -8.05 -15.62 7.58
CA LEU A 410 -8.76 -15.64 6.30
C LEU A 410 -8.08 -16.62 5.34
N ALA A 411 -8.79 -17.67 4.93
CA ALA A 411 -8.36 -18.59 3.88
C ALA A 411 -8.91 -18.16 2.51
N PRO A 412 -8.20 -18.44 1.40
CA PRO A 412 -8.73 -18.20 0.06
C PRO A 412 -10.07 -18.91 -0.21
N SER A 413 -10.95 -18.25 -0.95
CA SER A 413 -12.19 -18.82 -1.50
C SER A 413 -12.25 -18.63 -3.03
N SER A 414 -13.40 -18.88 -3.65
CA SER A 414 -13.58 -18.63 -5.08
C SER A 414 -13.57 -17.12 -5.41
N GLY A 415 -12.83 -16.74 -6.45
CA GLY A 415 -12.69 -15.34 -6.86
C GLY A 415 -11.92 -14.51 -5.83
N SER A 416 -12.38 -13.30 -5.54
CA SER A 416 -11.76 -12.38 -4.57
C SER A 416 -12.31 -12.55 -3.14
N HIS A 417 -13.06 -13.62 -2.86
CA HIS A 417 -13.65 -13.87 -1.55
C HIS A 417 -12.69 -14.66 -0.65
N SER A 418 -12.94 -14.62 0.65
CA SER A 418 -12.17 -15.34 1.67
C SER A 418 -13.11 -16.04 2.63
N LYS A 419 -12.66 -17.14 3.23
CA LYS A 419 -13.36 -17.85 4.30
C LYS A 419 -12.75 -17.44 5.63
N LEU A 420 -13.58 -17.12 6.62
CA LEU A 420 -13.11 -16.98 7.99
C LEU A 420 -12.95 -18.36 8.61
N MET A 421 -11.73 -18.66 9.03
CA MET A 421 -11.34 -19.91 9.67
C MET A 421 -10.97 -19.66 11.12
N VAL A 422 -11.10 -20.68 11.96
CA VAL A 422 -10.67 -20.65 13.36
C VAL A 422 -9.92 -21.93 13.72
N VAL A 423 -8.89 -21.81 14.55
CA VAL A 423 -8.30 -22.94 15.28
C VAL A 423 -8.44 -22.70 16.77
N ARG A 424 -8.79 -23.75 17.53
CA ARG A 424 -8.66 -23.72 18.98
C ARG A 424 -7.19 -23.90 19.33
N VAL A 425 -6.72 -23.11 20.27
CA VAL A 425 -5.32 -23.05 20.68
C VAL A 425 -5.21 -23.36 22.16
N GLU A 426 -4.17 -24.12 22.50
CA GLU A 426 -3.68 -24.24 23.86
C GLU A 426 -2.25 -23.67 23.88
N THR A 427 -2.07 -22.60 24.65
CA THR A 427 -0.79 -21.95 24.86
C THR A 427 -0.23 -22.33 26.24
N GLY A 428 1.08 -22.55 26.30
CA GLY A 428 1.80 -22.92 27.51
C GLY A 428 3.28 -23.10 27.21
N ALA A 429 3.92 -24.10 27.83
CA ALA A 429 5.30 -24.48 27.49
C ALA A 429 5.45 -24.97 26.04
N THR A 430 4.35 -25.47 25.46
CA THR A 430 4.24 -25.90 24.07
C THR A 430 3.00 -25.29 23.43
N PHE A 431 2.97 -25.27 22.10
CA PHE A 431 1.83 -24.79 21.33
C PHE A 431 1.05 -25.95 20.69
N SER A 432 -0.22 -26.01 21.03
CA SER A 432 -1.17 -26.99 20.51
C SER A 432 -2.29 -26.24 19.76
N ALA A 433 -2.73 -26.82 18.64
CA ALA A 433 -3.76 -26.23 17.79
C ALA A 433 -4.63 -27.35 17.22
N SER A 434 -5.95 -27.14 17.20
CA SER A 434 -6.90 -28.04 16.57
C SER A 434 -6.75 -28.04 15.03
N ARG A 435 -7.51 -28.91 14.36
CA ARG A 435 -7.74 -28.72 12.92
C ARG A 435 -8.48 -27.40 12.69
N PRO A 436 -8.21 -26.68 11.58
CA PRO A 436 -9.00 -25.51 11.20
C PRO A 436 -10.48 -25.85 11.01
N GLU A 437 -11.33 -24.99 11.58
CA GLU A 437 -12.78 -25.03 11.43
C GLU A 437 -13.23 -23.83 10.60
N PHE A 438 -14.12 -24.07 9.64
CA PHE A 438 -14.78 -23.01 8.89
C PHE A 438 -15.86 -22.35 9.75
N LEU A 439 -15.91 -21.02 9.79
CA LEU A 439 -16.99 -20.27 10.42
C LEU A 439 -18.01 -19.83 9.37
N PHE A 440 -17.61 -18.93 8.48
CA PHE A 440 -18.45 -18.41 7.40
C PHE A 440 -17.60 -17.76 6.31
N GLU A 441 -18.23 -17.44 5.18
CA GLU A 441 -17.64 -16.65 4.09
C GLU A 441 -18.17 -15.21 4.19
N PRO A 442 -17.38 -14.23 4.65
CA PRO A 442 -17.81 -12.83 4.65
C PRO A 442 -18.08 -12.32 3.22
N PRO A 443 -18.87 -11.24 3.07
CA PRO A 443 -18.91 -10.50 1.82
C PRO A 443 -17.51 -10.01 1.41
N ALA A 444 -17.36 -9.58 0.16
CA ALA A 444 -16.10 -9.06 -0.35
C ALA A 444 -15.49 -8.02 0.60
N LEU A 445 -14.27 -8.28 1.07
CA LEU A 445 -13.53 -7.40 1.97
C LEU A 445 -12.80 -6.30 1.17
N SER A 446 -12.22 -5.32 1.86
CA SER A 446 -11.45 -4.23 1.22
C SER A 446 -10.33 -4.79 0.33
N ASP A 447 -10.14 -4.18 -0.84
CA ASP A 447 -9.23 -4.61 -1.89
C ASP A 447 -7.77 -4.20 -1.68
N ASN A 448 -7.49 -3.30 -0.72
CA ASN A 448 -6.13 -2.83 -0.44
C ASN A 448 -5.81 -2.71 1.08
N PRO A 449 -5.86 -3.82 1.83
CA PRO A 449 -5.56 -3.80 3.27
C PRO A 449 -4.05 -3.66 3.54
N ARG A 450 -3.65 -2.49 4.05
CA ARG A 450 -2.33 -2.27 4.65
C ARG A 450 -2.21 -3.02 5.98
N ARG A 451 -3.22 -2.93 6.86
CA ARG A 451 -3.23 -3.63 8.17
C ARG A 451 -4.62 -4.10 8.60
N GLY A 452 -4.80 -5.41 8.85
CA GLY A 452 -6.05 -5.94 9.40
C GLY A 452 -7.23 -5.86 8.40
N GLN A 453 -8.04 -6.90 8.38
CA GLN A 453 -9.28 -6.97 7.58
C GLN A 453 -10.51 -7.12 8.46
N TYR A 454 -10.30 -7.65 9.66
CA TYR A 454 -11.34 -7.90 10.64
C TYR A 454 -10.71 -7.89 12.03
N VAL A 455 -11.56 -7.80 13.04
CA VAL A 455 -11.15 -7.98 14.43
C VAL A 455 -12.20 -8.85 15.15
N PRO A 456 -11.80 -9.93 15.83
CA PRO A 456 -12.69 -10.69 16.70
C PRO A 456 -12.98 -9.90 18.00
N PHE A 457 -14.23 -9.93 18.47
CA PHE A 457 -14.67 -9.23 19.68
C PHE A 457 -15.30 -10.17 20.70
N GLY A 458 -15.12 -9.82 21.98
CA GLY A 458 -15.64 -10.58 23.11
C GLY A 458 -15.09 -12.00 23.12
N ASN A 459 -15.96 -12.99 23.31
CA ASN A 459 -15.57 -14.40 23.29
C ASN A 459 -15.54 -15.00 21.87
N GLY A 460 -15.38 -14.17 20.83
CA GLY A 460 -15.39 -14.63 19.44
C GLY A 460 -16.81 -14.84 18.90
N ASP A 461 -17.78 -14.14 19.49
CA ASP A 461 -19.19 -14.18 19.08
C ASP A 461 -19.52 -13.12 18.04
N ARG A 462 -18.66 -12.09 17.91
CA ARG A 462 -18.81 -10.99 16.95
C ARG A 462 -17.48 -10.66 16.28
N PHE A 463 -17.58 -10.22 15.04
CA PHE A 463 -16.45 -9.81 14.20
C PHE A 463 -16.75 -8.45 13.59
N LEU A 464 -15.82 -7.50 13.73
CA LEU A 464 -15.88 -6.25 13.00
C LEU A 464 -15.03 -6.38 11.74
N MET A 465 -15.64 -6.29 10.56
CA MET A 465 -14.98 -6.57 9.28
C MET A 465 -15.01 -5.35 8.36
N ASN A 466 -13.93 -5.15 7.60
CA ASN A 466 -13.82 -4.09 6.61
C ASN A 466 -14.40 -4.56 5.25
N VAL A 467 -15.71 -4.39 5.09
CA VAL A 467 -16.47 -4.93 3.96
C VAL A 467 -16.58 -3.91 2.84
N THR A 468 -16.29 -4.33 1.60
CA THR A 468 -16.52 -3.53 0.40
C THR A 468 -18.01 -3.20 0.26
N VAL A 469 -18.32 -1.92 0.11
CA VAL A 469 -19.66 -1.43 -0.16
C VAL A 469 -20.00 -1.76 -1.61
N GLN A 470 -21.12 -2.45 -1.80
CA GLN A 470 -21.60 -2.79 -3.13
C GLN A 470 -21.86 -1.52 -3.94
N GLU A 471 -21.14 -1.35 -5.04
CA GLU A 471 -21.36 -0.25 -5.96
C GLU A 471 -22.71 -0.43 -6.66
N THR A 472 -23.63 0.51 -6.45
CA THR A 472 -24.95 0.49 -7.10
C THR A 472 -24.94 1.15 -8.48
N LYS A 473 -23.81 1.74 -8.89
CA LYS A 473 -23.62 2.39 -10.19
C LYS A 473 -22.37 1.81 -10.84
N PRO A 474 -22.41 1.49 -12.15
CA PRO A 474 -21.25 1.00 -12.85
C PRO A 474 -20.14 2.04 -12.83
N ARG A 475 -18.89 1.57 -12.85
CA ARG A 475 -17.76 2.49 -12.99
C ARG A 475 -17.72 3.08 -14.39
N THR A 476 -17.52 4.38 -14.50
CA THR A 476 -17.54 5.10 -15.77
C THR A 476 -16.20 5.73 -16.07
N ILE A 477 -15.73 5.54 -17.30
CA ILE A 477 -14.60 6.28 -17.86
C ILE A 477 -15.17 7.32 -18.83
N THR A 478 -14.87 8.59 -18.59
CA THR A 478 -15.23 9.69 -19.49
C THR A 478 -14.15 9.80 -20.57
N LEU A 479 -14.57 9.75 -21.83
CA LEU A 479 -13.69 9.99 -22.98
C LEU A 479 -13.94 11.38 -23.56
N VAL A 480 -12.88 12.19 -23.60
CA VAL A 480 -12.88 13.50 -24.26
C VAL A 480 -12.05 13.37 -25.54
N LEU A 481 -12.72 13.32 -26.69
CA LEU A 481 -12.07 13.02 -27.99
C LEU A 481 -11.27 14.20 -28.58
N ASN A 482 -11.48 15.42 -28.07
CA ASN A 482 -10.80 16.64 -28.52
C ASN A 482 -10.53 17.55 -27.33
N TRP A 483 -9.69 17.07 -26.40
CA TRP A 483 -9.35 17.85 -25.20
C TRP A 483 -8.79 19.25 -25.49
N PRO A 484 -8.08 19.54 -26.61
CA PRO A 484 -7.62 20.91 -26.89
C PRO A 484 -8.74 21.95 -26.97
N ALA A 485 -9.98 21.53 -27.27
CA ALA A 485 -11.14 22.42 -27.25
C ALA A 485 -11.46 22.96 -25.84
N LEU A 486 -11.04 22.27 -24.77
CA LEU A 486 -11.24 22.68 -23.38
C LEU A 486 -10.25 23.76 -22.90
N LEU A 487 -9.26 24.12 -23.72
CA LEU A 487 -8.30 25.18 -23.41
C LEU A 487 -8.79 26.59 -23.78
N LYS A 488 -9.92 26.69 -24.50
CA LYS A 488 -10.45 27.93 -25.07
C LYS A 488 -11.17 28.80 -24.04
#